data_AF-A0A381XJI9-F1
#
_entry.id   AF-A0A381XJI9-F1
#
_cell.length_a   1.000
_cell.length_b   1.000
_cell.length_c   1.000
_cell.angle_alpha   90.00
_cell.angle_beta   90.00
_cell.angle_gamma   90.00
#
_symmetry.space_group_name_H-M   'P 1'
#
loop_
_entity.id
_entity.type
_entity.pdbx_description
1 polymer ?
#
loop_
_entity_poly.entity_id
_entity_poly.type
_entity_poly.pdbx_seq_one_letter_code
_entity_poly.pdbx_strand_id
1 'polypeptide(L)'
;SVILLNADKVFWALSSIFLEAFNPSAISGGMLGVMILGFQRAAFSNEAGIGSAAIAHSTVKTKEPVTEGFVGLMEPFIDTVVICTLTALVILTTVYEPGMAGAGIQGIALTSQAFSSSIGWSVLPLSFIAILFAFSTMLSWSYYGLKGWTYLFGESRSKEIIFKIFFCVFVALGCTINLSSVLDFSDALIFVVALPNILGLYILAPIIKRELIDYQQRLNDGSIINLRKIK
;
A
#
# COMPACT_ATOMS: atom_id res chain seq x y z
N SER A 1 10.02 19.67 4.17
CA SER A 1 10.03 21.11 3.86
C SER A 1 8.63 21.71 3.98
N VAL A 2 7.61 21.23 3.26
CA VAL A 2 6.23 21.78 3.35
C VAL A 2 5.65 21.76 4.76
N ILE A 3 5.82 20.65 5.50
CA ILE A 3 5.36 20.52 6.89
C ILE A 3 6.05 21.52 7.82
N LEU A 4 7.34 21.81 7.61
CA LEU A 4 8.08 22.79 8.41
C LEU A 4 7.60 24.22 8.13
N LEU A 5 7.25 24.52 6.87
CA LEU A 5 6.70 25.82 6.48
C LEU A 5 5.28 26.04 7.03
N ASN A 6 4.57 24.97 7.35
CA ASN A 6 3.22 25.01 7.93
C ASN A 6 3.19 24.39 9.35
N ALA A 7 4.31 24.50 10.10
CA ALA A 7 4.46 23.84 11.40
C ALA A 7 3.33 24.20 12.38
N ASP A 8 2.86 25.45 12.34
CA ASP A 8 1.78 25.96 13.19
C ASP A 8 0.44 25.24 12.97
N LYS A 9 0.23 24.69 11.75
CA LYS A 9 -1.00 23.98 11.37
C LYS A 9 -0.92 22.47 11.60
N VAL A 10 0.26 21.93 11.93
CA VAL A 10 0.45 20.48 12.10
C VAL A 10 -0.38 19.95 13.26
N PHE A 11 -0.41 20.67 14.38
CA PHE A 11 -1.21 20.26 15.54
C PHE A 11 -2.70 20.28 15.22
N TRP A 12 -3.18 21.31 14.51
CA TRP A 12 -4.56 21.37 14.04
C TRP A 12 -4.87 20.21 13.08
N ALA A 13 -4.01 19.92 12.11
CA ALA A 13 -4.23 18.84 11.14
C ALA A 13 -4.32 17.46 11.82
N LEU A 14 -3.46 17.18 12.79
CA LEU A 14 -3.52 15.95 13.60
C LEU A 14 -4.82 15.88 14.41
N SER A 15 -5.23 16.99 15.03
CA SER A 15 -6.49 17.05 15.76
C SER A 15 -7.69 16.85 14.83
N SER A 16 -7.69 17.42 13.64
CA SER A 16 -8.75 17.27 12.64
C SER A 16 -8.86 15.83 12.15
N ILE A 17 -7.74 15.15 11.87
CA ILE A 17 -7.74 13.72 11.52
C ILE A 17 -8.45 12.91 12.61
N PHE A 18 -8.10 13.14 13.88
CA PHE A 18 -8.69 12.40 14.98
C PHE A 18 -10.18 12.72 15.15
N LEU A 19 -10.55 14.00 15.12
CA LEU A 19 -11.94 14.42 15.29
C LEU A 19 -12.84 13.93 14.14
N GLU A 20 -12.38 14.02 12.89
CA GLU A 20 -13.13 13.57 11.71
C GLU A 20 -13.23 12.04 11.65
N ALA A 21 -12.17 11.31 12.02
CA ALA A 21 -12.20 9.85 12.05
C ALA A 21 -13.26 9.29 13.01
N PHE A 22 -13.51 9.98 14.12
CA PHE A 22 -14.50 9.59 15.14
C PHE A 22 -15.81 10.39 15.04
N ASN A 23 -16.01 11.21 13.99
CA ASN A 23 -17.21 12.01 13.84
C ASN A 23 -18.40 11.16 13.34
N PRO A 24 -19.48 11.01 14.12
CA PRO A 24 -20.62 10.19 13.72
C PRO A 24 -21.44 10.77 12.55
N SER A 25 -21.31 12.06 12.23
CA SER A 25 -22.07 12.72 11.17
C SER A 25 -21.38 12.74 9.80
N ALA A 26 -20.20 12.13 9.66
CA ALA A 26 -19.46 12.07 8.40
C ALA A 26 -20.01 10.96 7.49
N ILE A 27 -20.80 11.34 6.48
CA ILE A 27 -21.28 10.51 5.35
C ILE A 27 -22.38 9.49 5.74
N SER A 28 -23.20 9.07 4.77
CA SER A 28 -24.43 8.26 4.86
C SER A 28 -24.37 6.89 5.57
N GLY A 29 -23.30 6.59 6.31
CA GLY A 29 -23.12 5.43 7.19
C GLY A 29 -22.46 5.76 8.54
N GLY A 30 -22.29 7.05 8.87
CA GLY A 30 -21.63 7.55 10.07
C GLY A 30 -20.18 7.08 10.20
N MET A 31 -19.69 7.05 11.46
CA MET A 31 -18.33 6.63 11.81
C MET A 31 -17.91 5.28 11.19
N LEU A 32 -18.83 4.32 11.08
CA LEU A 32 -18.56 3.01 10.46
C LEU A 32 -18.22 3.12 8.97
N GLY A 33 -18.92 3.99 8.23
CA GLY A 33 -18.66 4.18 6.80
C GLY A 33 -17.27 4.76 6.52
N VAL A 34 -16.88 5.77 7.30
CA VAL A 34 -15.54 6.39 7.20
C VAL A 34 -14.45 5.38 7.55
N MET A 35 -14.65 4.59 8.60
CA MET A 35 -13.68 3.54 8.97
C MET A 35 -13.52 2.49 7.88
N ILE A 36 -14.64 1.99 7.30
CA ILE A 36 -14.58 1.00 6.21
C ILE A 36 -13.81 1.56 5.02
N LEU A 37 -14.09 2.79 4.60
CA LEU A 37 -13.39 3.43 3.50
C LEU A 37 -11.90 3.60 3.80
N GLY A 38 -11.55 3.99 5.04
CA GLY A 38 -10.17 4.10 5.50
C GLY A 38 -9.44 2.75 5.46
N PHE A 39 -10.07 1.67 5.95
CA PHE A 39 -9.51 0.32 5.91
C PHE A 39 -9.32 -0.18 4.47
N GLN A 40 -10.30 0.04 3.59
CA GLN A 40 -10.19 -0.32 2.18
C GLN A 40 -8.97 0.38 1.55
N ARG A 41 -8.90 1.71 1.65
CA ARG A 41 -7.79 2.49 1.06
C ARG A 41 -6.43 2.13 1.67
N ALA A 42 -6.38 1.81 2.97
CA ALA A 42 -5.15 1.33 3.62
C ALA A 42 -4.72 -0.05 3.10
N ALA A 43 -5.65 -0.99 2.96
CA ALA A 43 -5.38 -2.32 2.42
C ALA A 43 -4.90 -2.28 0.96
N PHE A 44 -5.38 -1.30 0.17
CA PHE A 44 -4.86 -1.02 -1.16
C PHE A 44 -3.42 -0.52 -1.16
N SER A 45 -3.06 0.34 -0.22
CA SER A 45 -1.74 0.98 -0.17
C SER A 45 -0.66 -0.03 0.21
N ASN A 46 -0.94 -0.89 1.20
CA ASN A 46 0.06 -1.78 1.78
C ASN A 46 -0.11 -3.27 1.46
N GLU A 47 -1.11 -3.61 0.65
CA GLU A 47 -1.42 -4.98 0.21
C GLU A 47 -1.65 -5.98 1.37
N ALA A 48 -1.98 -5.49 2.56
CA ALA A 48 -2.16 -6.32 3.74
C ALA A 48 -3.35 -7.28 3.57
N GLY A 49 -3.09 -8.56 3.79
CA GLY A 49 -4.11 -9.60 3.72
C GLY A 49 -4.45 -10.09 2.30
N ILE A 50 -3.85 -9.53 1.25
CA ILE A 50 -4.05 -9.97 -0.15
C ILE A 50 -3.15 -11.18 -0.48
N GLY A 51 -1.96 -11.24 0.11
CA GLY A 51 -1.00 -12.34 -0.09
C GLY A 51 -0.04 -12.12 -1.26
N SER A 52 -0.13 -11.00 -1.98
CA SER A 52 0.78 -10.62 -3.07
C SER A 52 2.21 -10.38 -2.61
N ALA A 53 2.41 -9.67 -1.49
CA ALA A 53 3.74 -9.43 -0.92
C ALA A 53 4.51 -10.74 -0.65
N ALA A 54 3.82 -11.79 -0.22
CA ALA A 54 4.42 -13.11 0.00
C ALA A 54 5.01 -13.71 -1.29
N ILE A 55 4.44 -13.41 -2.47
CA ILE A 55 4.97 -13.85 -3.77
C ILE A 55 6.35 -13.22 -3.99
N ALA A 56 6.53 -11.92 -3.73
CA ALA A 56 7.85 -11.29 -3.80
C ALA A 56 8.83 -11.88 -2.78
N HIS A 57 8.47 -11.91 -1.50
CA HIS A 57 9.37 -12.36 -0.44
C HIS A 57 9.75 -13.83 -0.56
N SER A 58 8.90 -14.67 -1.17
CA SER A 58 9.22 -16.10 -1.41
C SER A 58 10.41 -16.30 -2.36
N THR A 59 10.79 -15.29 -3.13
CA THR A 59 11.93 -15.35 -4.07
C THR A 59 13.26 -15.01 -3.42
N VAL A 60 13.23 -14.47 -2.20
CA VAL A 60 14.44 -14.07 -1.48
C VAL A 60 15.19 -15.32 -1.00
N LYS A 61 16.51 -15.31 -1.18
CA LYS A 61 17.39 -16.36 -0.68
C LYS A 61 17.62 -16.17 0.82
N THR A 62 16.66 -16.58 1.64
CA THR A 62 16.82 -16.68 3.09
C THR A 62 16.89 -18.13 3.56
N LYS A 63 17.67 -18.38 4.62
CA LYS A 63 17.65 -19.66 5.35
C LYS A 63 16.59 -19.68 6.45
N GLU A 64 16.09 -18.50 6.84
CA GLU A 64 15.17 -18.31 7.95
C GLU A 64 13.94 -17.52 7.45
N PRO A 65 12.83 -18.19 7.10
CA PRO A 65 11.64 -17.51 6.55
C PRO A 65 11.07 -16.42 7.49
N VAL A 66 11.27 -16.59 8.80
CA VAL A 66 10.83 -15.63 9.82
C VAL A 66 11.48 -14.25 9.65
N THR A 67 12.73 -14.19 9.15
CA THR A 67 13.39 -12.89 8.91
C THR A 67 12.71 -12.11 7.80
N GLU A 68 12.30 -12.78 6.73
CA GLU A 68 11.54 -12.15 5.65
C GLU A 68 10.15 -11.72 6.12
N GLY A 69 9.54 -12.45 7.06
CA GLY A 69 8.32 -12.00 7.74
C GLY A 69 8.49 -10.65 8.43
N PHE A 70 9.62 -10.42 9.11
CA PHE A 70 9.90 -9.11 9.72
C PHE A 70 10.18 -8.01 8.71
N VAL A 71 10.85 -8.33 7.59
CA VAL A 71 11.07 -7.37 6.49
C VAL A 71 9.73 -6.99 5.85
N GLY A 72 8.86 -7.96 5.58
CA GLY A 72 7.53 -7.72 5.03
C GLY A 72 6.62 -6.89 5.94
N LEU A 73 6.85 -6.87 7.26
CA LEU A 73 6.16 -5.95 8.18
C LEU A 73 6.67 -4.51 8.11
N MET A 74 7.87 -4.27 7.60
CA MET A 74 8.39 -2.91 7.42
C MET A 74 7.74 -2.19 6.25
N GLU A 75 7.31 -2.92 5.22
CA GLU A 75 6.62 -2.37 4.04
C GLU A 75 5.34 -1.59 4.42
N PRO A 76 4.34 -2.18 5.11
CA PRO A 76 3.13 -1.47 5.52
C PRO A 76 3.41 -0.36 6.54
N PHE A 77 4.45 -0.52 7.37
CA PHE A 77 4.82 0.51 8.33
C PHE A 77 5.34 1.77 7.62
N ILE A 78 6.29 1.60 6.70
CA ILE A 78 6.85 2.72 5.96
C ILE A 78 5.77 3.35 5.07
N ASP A 79 5.03 2.54 4.31
CA ASP A 79 4.03 3.06 3.38
C ASP A 79 2.85 3.75 4.10
N THR A 80 2.11 3.01 4.93
CA THR A 80 0.86 3.52 5.52
C THR A 80 1.11 4.45 6.71
N VAL A 81 2.01 4.08 7.62
CA VAL A 81 2.19 4.85 8.87
C VAL A 81 3.05 6.08 8.63
N VAL A 82 4.10 5.98 7.82
CA VAL A 82 5.02 7.11 7.57
C VAL A 82 4.61 7.89 6.33
N ILE A 83 4.59 7.28 5.14
CA ILE A 83 4.44 8.00 3.87
C ILE A 83 3.00 8.53 3.67
N CYS A 84 1.97 7.72 3.88
CA CYS A 84 0.58 8.16 3.75
C CYS A 84 0.24 9.25 4.78
N THR A 85 0.69 9.12 6.03
CA THR A 85 0.48 10.14 7.07
C THR A 85 1.16 11.46 6.71
N LEU A 86 2.41 11.42 6.22
CA LEU A 86 3.11 12.63 5.77
C LEU A 86 2.38 13.30 4.60
N THR A 87 1.87 12.50 3.66
CA THR A 87 1.10 13.01 2.50
C THR A 87 -0.22 13.64 2.95
N ALA A 88 -0.95 12.98 3.86
CA ALA A 88 -2.17 13.53 4.45
C ALA A 88 -1.90 14.85 5.19
N LEU A 89 -0.83 14.92 5.99
CA LEU A 89 -0.43 16.15 6.68
C LEU A 89 -0.09 17.27 5.70
N VAL A 90 0.62 16.98 4.61
CA VAL A 90 0.89 17.98 3.58
C VAL A 90 -0.41 18.50 2.97
N ILE A 91 -1.36 17.63 2.60
CA ILE A 91 -2.65 18.04 2.06
C ILE A 91 -3.41 18.92 3.07
N LEU A 92 -3.52 18.46 4.32
CA LEU A 92 -4.29 19.16 5.36
C LEU A 92 -3.71 20.52 5.74
N THR A 93 -2.39 20.66 5.75
CA THR A 93 -1.73 21.90 6.15
C THR A 93 -1.67 22.95 5.04
N THR A 94 -1.88 22.56 3.78
CA THR A 94 -1.70 23.44 2.62
C THR A 94 -3.00 23.79 1.91
N VAL A 95 -3.80 22.79 1.56
CA VAL A 95 -4.89 22.91 0.58
C VAL A 95 -6.25 22.55 1.18
N TYR A 96 -6.32 22.23 2.47
CA TYR A 96 -7.60 22.03 3.15
C TYR A 96 -8.37 23.35 3.29
N GLU A 97 -9.13 23.67 2.26
CA GLU A 97 -10.38 24.40 2.37
C GLU A 97 -11.53 23.38 2.34
N PRO A 98 -12.53 23.46 3.23
CA PRO A 98 -13.71 22.58 3.23
C PRO A 98 -14.45 22.52 1.88
N GLY A 99 -14.21 23.47 0.96
CA GLY A 99 -14.76 23.49 -0.40
C GLY A 99 -14.02 22.63 -1.44
N MET A 100 -12.78 22.22 -1.18
CA MET A 100 -11.99 21.42 -2.13
C MET A 100 -12.30 19.93 -2.10
N ALA A 101 -12.91 19.44 -1.01
CA ALA A 101 -13.41 18.07 -0.89
C ALA A 101 -14.51 17.72 -1.93
N GLY A 102 -15.04 18.72 -2.66
CA GLY A 102 -16.00 18.56 -3.75
C GLY A 102 -15.53 19.04 -5.13
N ALA A 103 -14.28 19.52 -5.27
CA ALA A 103 -13.79 20.16 -6.50
C ALA A 103 -13.44 19.18 -7.65
N GLY A 104 -13.68 17.88 -7.46
CA GLY A 104 -13.39 16.84 -8.46
C GLY A 104 -11.91 16.51 -8.64
N ILE A 105 -11.01 17.15 -7.89
CA ILE A 105 -9.57 16.90 -7.95
C ILE A 105 -9.23 15.70 -7.06
N GLN A 106 -8.76 14.60 -7.67
CA GLN A 106 -8.48 13.33 -6.99
C GLN A 106 -7.05 12.84 -7.22
N GLY A 107 -6.59 11.97 -6.33
CA GLY A 107 -5.31 11.27 -6.47
C GLY A 107 -4.12 12.22 -6.55
N ILE A 108 -3.29 12.04 -7.58
CA ILE A 108 -2.02 12.75 -7.70
C ILE A 108 -2.16 14.23 -8.04
N ALA A 109 -3.29 14.63 -8.63
CA ALA A 109 -3.57 16.03 -8.91
C ALA A 109 -3.73 16.82 -7.60
N LEU A 110 -4.37 16.21 -6.59
CA LEU A 110 -4.58 16.82 -5.27
C LEU A 110 -3.25 17.01 -4.54
N THR A 111 -2.40 15.98 -4.51
CA THR A 111 -1.07 16.09 -3.89
C THR A 111 -0.20 17.10 -4.62
N SER A 112 -0.21 17.12 -5.95
CA SER A 112 0.56 18.08 -6.74
C SER A 112 0.14 19.53 -6.44
N GLN A 113 -1.16 19.78 -6.27
CA GLN A 113 -1.68 21.10 -5.88
C GLN A 113 -1.32 21.47 -4.44
N ALA A 114 -1.40 20.51 -3.51
CA ALA A 114 -0.95 20.68 -2.13
C ALA A 114 0.49 21.15 -2.06
N PHE A 115 1.37 20.46 -2.77
CA PHE A 115 2.78 20.82 -2.82
C PHE A 115 3.05 22.13 -3.57
N SER A 116 2.38 22.39 -4.70
CA SER A 116 2.60 23.62 -5.49
C SER A 116 2.19 24.89 -4.74
N SER A 117 1.19 24.81 -3.86
CA SER A 117 0.75 25.94 -3.04
C SER A 117 1.82 26.44 -2.06
N SER A 118 2.70 25.55 -1.60
CA SER A 118 3.82 25.89 -0.71
C SER A 118 5.14 26.06 -1.46
N ILE A 119 5.39 25.25 -2.49
CA ILE A 119 6.64 25.23 -3.25
C ILE A 119 6.31 25.14 -4.74
N GLY A 120 6.22 26.27 -5.43
CA GLY A 120 5.76 26.30 -6.84
C GLY A 120 6.57 25.43 -7.81
N TRP A 121 7.86 25.19 -7.55
CA TRP A 121 8.71 24.35 -8.41
C TRP A 121 8.59 22.84 -8.14
N SER A 122 7.88 22.41 -7.09
CA SER A 122 7.84 21.00 -6.67
C SER A 122 7.06 20.09 -7.63
N VAL A 123 6.18 20.65 -8.47
CA VAL A 123 5.30 19.87 -9.36
C VAL A 123 6.10 19.02 -10.35
N LEU A 124 7.16 19.57 -10.93
CA LEU A 124 7.98 18.88 -11.92
C LEU A 124 8.70 17.65 -11.35
N PRO A 125 9.46 17.74 -10.23
CA PRO A 125 10.07 16.55 -9.63
C PRO A 125 9.05 15.57 -9.06
N LEU A 126 7.92 16.03 -8.51
CA LEU A 126 6.84 15.13 -8.04
C LEU A 126 6.25 14.31 -9.18
N SER A 127 6.01 14.93 -10.33
CA SER A 127 5.48 14.25 -11.51
C SER A 127 6.46 13.19 -12.04
N PHE A 128 7.77 13.49 -12.01
CA PHE A 128 8.78 12.51 -12.40
C PHE A 128 8.84 11.32 -11.44
N ILE A 129 8.83 11.58 -10.12
CA ILE A 129 8.80 10.53 -9.08
C ILE A 129 7.53 9.68 -9.23
N ALA A 130 6.39 10.30 -9.52
CA ALA A 130 5.14 9.61 -9.72
C ALA A 130 5.17 8.61 -10.88
N ILE A 131 5.78 8.99 -11.99
CA ILE A 131 5.95 8.10 -13.15
C ILE A 131 6.83 6.91 -12.77
N LEU A 132 7.93 7.14 -12.04
CA LEU A 132 8.79 6.07 -11.56
C LEU A 132 8.05 5.12 -10.61
N PHE A 133 7.26 5.68 -9.69
CA PHE A 133 6.47 4.90 -8.74
C PHE A 133 5.40 4.06 -9.46
N ALA A 134 4.62 4.67 -10.35
CA ALA A 134 3.63 3.96 -11.17
C ALA A 134 4.28 2.85 -12.00
N PHE A 135 5.45 3.13 -12.59
CA PHE A 135 6.22 2.13 -13.33
C PHE A 135 6.69 0.97 -12.46
N SER A 136 7.23 1.23 -11.27
CA SER A 136 7.63 0.17 -10.34
C SER A 136 6.46 -0.70 -9.91
N THR A 137 5.31 -0.09 -9.61
CA THR A 137 4.09 -0.82 -9.22
C THR A 137 3.60 -1.71 -10.37
N MET A 138 3.58 -1.19 -11.60
CA MET A 138 3.20 -1.97 -12.77
C MET A 138 4.11 -3.19 -12.97
N LEU A 139 5.42 -3.06 -12.75
CA LEU A 139 6.35 -4.19 -12.86
C LEU A 139 6.10 -5.25 -11.78
N SER A 140 5.94 -4.85 -10.52
CA SER A 140 5.65 -5.77 -9.41
C SER A 140 4.35 -6.53 -9.64
N TRP A 141 3.27 -5.83 -10.01
CA TRP A 141 1.97 -6.45 -10.27
C TRP A 141 1.96 -7.32 -11.54
N SER A 142 2.71 -6.93 -12.58
CA SER A 142 2.94 -7.79 -13.75
C SER A 142 3.62 -9.10 -13.34
N TYR A 143 4.61 -9.04 -12.45
CA TYR A 143 5.30 -10.22 -11.95
C TYR A 143 4.39 -11.11 -11.08
N TYR A 144 3.65 -10.52 -10.13
CA TYR A 144 2.72 -11.27 -9.28
C TYR A 144 1.63 -11.97 -10.10
N GLY A 145 1.03 -11.24 -11.04
CA GLY A 145 0.03 -11.80 -11.94
C GLY A 145 0.60 -12.89 -12.85
N LEU A 146 1.84 -12.71 -13.34
CA LEU A 146 2.51 -13.72 -14.16
C LEU A 146 2.73 -15.02 -13.37
N LYS A 147 3.13 -14.94 -12.09
CA LYS A 147 3.30 -16.11 -11.23
C LYS A 147 1.98 -16.84 -10.99
N GLY A 148 0.90 -16.10 -10.73
CA GLY A 148 -0.46 -16.67 -10.67
C GLY A 148 -0.88 -17.34 -11.99
N TRP A 149 -0.59 -16.70 -13.13
CA TRP A 149 -0.88 -17.22 -14.46
C TRP A 149 -0.12 -18.53 -14.76
N THR A 150 1.18 -18.56 -14.46
CA THR A 150 2.00 -19.78 -14.66
C THR A 150 1.62 -20.89 -13.70
N TYR A 151 1.09 -20.58 -12.51
CA TYR A 151 0.58 -21.59 -11.58
C TYR A 151 -0.68 -22.28 -12.14
N LEU A 152 -1.61 -21.52 -12.73
CA LEU A 152 -2.87 -22.06 -13.27
C LEU A 152 -2.69 -22.77 -14.61
N PHE A 153 -1.93 -22.17 -15.52
CA PHE A 153 -1.83 -22.64 -16.90
C PHE A 153 -0.52 -23.38 -17.17
N GLY A 154 0.42 -23.44 -16.22
CA GLY A 154 1.75 -24.04 -16.38
C GLY A 154 2.77 -23.10 -17.03
N GLU A 155 4.06 -23.42 -16.84
CA GLU A 155 5.18 -22.62 -17.34
C GLU A 155 5.43 -22.88 -18.84
N SER A 156 5.33 -21.83 -19.65
CA SER A 156 5.68 -21.86 -21.07
C SER A 156 5.91 -20.45 -21.59
N ARG A 157 6.94 -20.26 -22.41
CA ARG A 157 7.26 -18.97 -23.03
C ARG A 157 6.06 -18.35 -23.75
N SER A 158 5.26 -19.15 -24.45
CA SER A 158 4.06 -18.67 -25.15
C SER A 158 3.00 -18.15 -24.17
N LYS A 159 2.79 -18.86 -23.05
CA LYS A 159 1.81 -18.47 -22.01
C LYS A 159 2.22 -17.19 -21.30
N GLU A 160 3.52 -17.02 -21.03
CA GLU A 160 4.03 -15.78 -20.44
C GLU A 160 3.87 -14.58 -21.36
N ILE A 161 4.17 -14.75 -22.66
CA ILE A 161 4.03 -13.66 -23.64
C ILE A 161 2.57 -13.26 -23.76
N ILE A 162 1.64 -14.22 -23.80
CA ILE A 162 0.19 -13.94 -23.81
C ILE A 162 -0.21 -13.11 -22.59
N PHE A 163 0.21 -13.49 -21.39
CA PHE A 163 -0.06 -12.72 -20.18
C PHE A 163 0.50 -11.30 -20.26
N LYS A 164 1.76 -11.14 -20.69
CA LYS A 164 2.42 -9.82 -20.80
C LYS A 164 1.71 -8.91 -21.80
N ILE A 165 1.28 -9.44 -22.95
CA ILE A 165 0.51 -8.69 -23.94
C ILE A 165 -0.84 -8.26 -23.35
N PHE A 166 -1.55 -9.20 -22.73
CA PHE A 166 -2.84 -8.91 -22.08
C PHE A 166 -2.69 -7.83 -21.00
N PHE A 167 -1.68 -7.95 -20.13
CA PHE A 167 -1.36 -6.97 -19.11
C PHE A 167 -1.12 -5.58 -19.69
N CYS A 168 -0.29 -5.46 -20.74
CA CYS A 168 -0.03 -4.17 -21.40
C CYS A 168 -1.29 -3.55 -22.02
N VAL A 169 -2.18 -4.36 -22.61
CA VAL A 169 -3.46 -3.89 -23.15
C VAL A 169 -4.35 -3.34 -22.04
N PHE A 170 -4.45 -4.05 -20.90
CA PHE A 170 -5.25 -3.59 -19.76
C PHE A 170 -4.68 -2.33 -19.11
N VAL A 171 -3.36 -2.18 -19.05
CA VAL A 171 -2.72 -0.92 -18.63
C VAL A 171 -3.12 0.23 -19.54
N ALA A 172 -3.06 0.04 -20.87
CA ALA A 172 -3.46 1.07 -21.82
C ALA A 172 -4.96 1.42 -21.73
N LEU A 173 -5.83 0.42 -21.53
CA LEU A 173 -7.25 0.63 -21.30
C LEU A 173 -7.50 1.37 -19.98
N GLY A 174 -6.75 1.05 -18.92
CA GLY A 174 -6.85 1.70 -17.61
C GLY A 174 -6.64 3.21 -17.67
N CYS A 175 -5.80 3.70 -18.60
CA CYS A 175 -5.59 5.13 -18.83
C CYS A 175 -6.84 5.88 -19.35
N THR A 176 -7.86 5.16 -19.83
CA THR A 176 -9.09 5.75 -20.40
C THR A 176 -10.31 5.66 -19.48
N ILE A 177 -10.21 4.93 -18.36
CA ILE A 177 -11.31 4.70 -17.43
C ILE A 177 -11.23 5.73 -16.29
N ASN A 178 -12.40 6.20 -15.81
CA ASN A 178 -12.46 7.10 -14.67
C ASN A 178 -11.90 6.44 -13.40
N LEU A 179 -11.11 7.21 -12.64
CA LEU A 179 -10.45 6.74 -11.43
C LEU A 179 -11.41 6.07 -10.44
N SER A 180 -12.56 6.70 -10.15
CA SER A 180 -13.55 6.15 -9.20
C SER A 180 -14.04 4.76 -9.61
N SER A 181 -14.33 4.55 -10.90
CA SER A 181 -14.76 3.23 -11.40
C SER A 181 -13.66 2.18 -11.32
N VAL A 182 -12.40 2.56 -11.56
CA VAL A 182 -11.25 1.65 -11.40
C VAL A 182 -11.06 1.27 -9.93
N LEU A 183 -11.21 2.22 -9.02
CA LEU A 183 -11.12 2.00 -7.58
C LEU A 183 -12.23 1.07 -7.10
N ASP A 184 -13.49 1.33 -7.46
CA ASP A 184 -14.63 0.49 -7.06
C ASP A 184 -14.50 -0.96 -7.56
N PHE A 185 -14.07 -1.13 -8.82
CA PHE A 185 -13.83 -2.44 -9.40
C PHE A 185 -12.69 -3.17 -8.68
N SER A 186 -11.61 -2.44 -8.39
CA SER A 186 -10.47 -2.99 -7.67
C SER A 186 -10.86 -3.39 -6.25
N ASP A 187 -11.66 -2.56 -5.54
CA ASP A 187 -12.12 -2.81 -4.17
C ASP A 187 -12.86 -4.16 -4.10
N ALA A 188 -13.68 -4.46 -5.11
CA ALA A 188 -14.34 -5.76 -5.24
C ALA A 188 -13.35 -6.92 -5.49
N LEU A 189 -12.35 -6.74 -6.34
CA LEU A 189 -11.34 -7.77 -6.61
C LEU A 189 -10.47 -8.07 -5.38
N ILE A 190 -10.03 -7.04 -4.66
CA ILE A 190 -9.25 -7.22 -3.42
C ILE A 190 -10.05 -8.03 -2.42
N PHE A 191 -11.35 -7.75 -2.25
CA PHE A 191 -12.19 -8.52 -1.35
C PHE A 191 -12.22 -10.01 -1.71
N VAL A 192 -12.37 -10.33 -3.00
CA VAL A 192 -12.39 -11.72 -3.51
C VAL A 192 -11.07 -12.44 -3.25
N VAL A 193 -9.93 -11.78 -3.40
CA VAL A 193 -8.61 -12.38 -3.20
C VAL A 193 -8.23 -12.46 -1.71
N ALA A 194 -8.60 -11.46 -0.92
CA ALA A 194 -8.29 -11.40 0.51
C ALA A 194 -9.00 -12.50 1.30
N LEU A 195 -10.26 -12.83 0.96
CA LEU A 195 -11.02 -13.87 1.67
C LEU A 195 -10.31 -15.24 1.75
N PRO A 196 -9.93 -15.89 0.62
CA PRO A 196 -9.24 -17.17 0.68
C PRO A 196 -7.85 -17.05 1.32
N ASN A 197 -7.14 -15.94 1.11
CA ASN A 197 -5.81 -15.74 1.69
C ASN A 197 -5.87 -15.61 3.23
N ILE A 198 -6.79 -14.80 3.76
CA ILE A 198 -6.99 -14.63 5.21
C ILE A 198 -7.41 -15.95 5.84
N LEU A 199 -8.31 -16.70 5.18
CA LEU A 199 -8.72 -18.02 5.66
C LEU A 199 -7.52 -18.99 5.71
N GLY A 200 -6.71 -19.02 4.65
CA GLY A 200 -5.48 -19.81 4.60
C GLY A 200 -4.50 -19.42 5.72
N LEU A 201 -4.29 -18.12 5.94
CA LEU A 201 -3.44 -17.60 7.00
C LEU A 201 -3.94 -18.01 8.39
N TYR A 202 -5.25 -17.98 8.61
CA TYR A 202 -5.86 -18.41 9.87
C TYR A 202 -5.61 -19.91 10.14
N ILE A 203 -5.75 -20.75 9.11
CA ILE A 203 -5.46 -22.19 9.21
C ILE A 203 -3.96 -22.43 9.47
N LEU A 204 -3.08 -21.65 8.83
CA LEU A 204 -1.63 -21.76 8.95
C LEU A 204 -1.04 -21.05 10.18
N ALA A 205 -1.84 -20.25 10.90
CA ALA A 205 -1.39 -19.48 12.05
C ALA A 205 -0.66 -20.32 13.13
N PRO A 206 -1.08 -21.56 13.46
CA PRO A 206 -0.36 -22.40 14.42
C PRO A 206 1.05 -22.77 13.95
N ILE A 207 1.23 -22.98 12.63
CA ILE A 207 2.54 -23.31 12.04
C ILE A 207 3.44 -22.09 12.11
N ILE A 208 2.95 -20.92 11.68
CA ILE A 208 3.70 -19.66 11.74
C ILE A 208 4.15 -19.36 13.18
N LYS A 209 3.25 -19.55 14.15
CA LYS A 209 3.57 -19.37 15.57
C LYS A 209 4.69 -20.31 16.03
N ARG A 210 4.67 -21.57 15.60
CA ARG A 210 5.72 -22.54 15.96
C ARG A 210 7.08 -22.15 15.38
N GLU A 211 7.13 -21.80 14.10
CA GLU A 211 8.37 -21.37 13.43
C GLU A 211 8.95 -20.09 14.07
N LEU A 212 8.09 -19.14 14.47
CA LEU A 212 8.52 -17.93 15.15
C LEU A 212 9.12 -18.22 16.54
N ILE A 213 8.51 -19.14 17.29
CA ILE A 213 9.03 -19.55 18.61
C ILE A 213 10.38 -20.27 18.45
N ASP A 214 10.50 -21.20 17.50
CA ASP A 214 11.75 -21.90 17.21
C ASP A 214 12.87 -20.92 16.83
N TYR A 215 12.59 -20.01 15.89
CA TYR A 215 13.54 -18.96 15.51
C TYR A 215 14.00 -18.12 16.70
N GLN A 216 13.06 -17.71 17.58
CA GLN A 216 13.38 -16.91 18.76
C GLN A 216 14.21 -17.69 19.79
N GLN A 217 13.96 -18.99 19.96
CA GLN A 217 14.77 -19.86 20.81
C GLN A 217 16.20 -19.97 20.28
N ARG A 218 16.33 -20.26 18.97
CA ARG A 218 17.61 -20.38 18.26
C ARG A 218 18.42 -19.06 18.23
N LEU A 219 17.73 -17.92 18.24
CA LEU A 219 18.38 -16.61 18.36
C LEU A 219 18.87 -16.35 19.79
N ASN A 220 18.19 -16.88 20.79
CA ASN A 220 18.52 -16.69 22.21
C ASN A 220 19.64 -17.63 22.68
N ASP A 221 19.65 -18.87 22.20
CA ASP A 221 20.68 -19.87 22.53
C ASP A 221 21.99 -19.70 21.76
N GLY A 222 22.00 -18.81 20.75
CA GLY A 222 23.18 -18.46 19.95
C GLY A 222 23.42 -19.38 18.75
N SER A 223 22.54 -20.34 18.47
CA SER A 223 22.60 -21.16 17.26
C SER A 223 22.39 -20.35 15.97
N ILE A 224 21.65 -19.25 16.05
CA ILE A 224 21.62 -18.19 15.04
C ILE A 224 22.44 -17.01 15.55
N ILE A 225 23.43 -16.59 14.76
CA ILE A 225 24.28 -15.45 15.09
C ILE A 225 23.43 -14.18 15.17
N ASN A 226 23.37 -13.58 16.36
CA ASN A 226 22.67 -12.32 16.55
C ASN A 226 23.56 -11.15 16.07
N LEU A 227 23.35 -10.74 14.82
CA LEU A 227 24.08 -9.64 14.19
C LEU A 227 23.93 -8.28 14.91
N ARG A 228 22.93 -8.12 15.80
CA ARG A 228 22.76 -6.88 16.60
C ARG A 228 23.79 -6.75 17.72
N LYS A 229 24.32 -7.88 18.23
CA LYS A 229 25.31 -7.90 19.33
C LYS A 229 26.77 -7.81 18.83
N ILE A 230 26.97 -7.78 17.51
CA ILE A 230 28.28 -7.75 16.86
C ILE A 230 28.68 -6.32 16.46
N LYS A 231 27.81 -5.32 16.73
CA LYS A 231 28.09 -3.90 16.54
C LYS A 231 28.52 -3.23 17.84
#